data_AF-A0A7W7WNN6-F1
#
_entry.id   AF-A0A7W7WNN6-F1
#
_cell.length_a   1.000
_cell.length_b   1.000
_cell.length_c   1.000
_cell.angle_alpha   90.00
_cell.angle_beta   90.00
_cell.angle_gamma   90.00
#
_symmetry.space_group_name_H-M   'P 1'
#
loop_
_entity.id
_entity.type
_entity.pdbx_description
1 polymer ?
#
loop_
_entity_poly.entity_id
_entity_poly.type
_entity_poly.pdbx_seq_one_letter_code
_entity_poly.pdbx_strand_id
1 'polypeptide(L)' 'MRDGPNGDLTLSHARLNFAIYGACHPRYQDTVRPPRPDELP' A
#
# COMPACT_ATOMS: atom_id res chain seq x y z
N MET A 1 6.92 -11.60 17.63
CA MET A 1 7.08 -11.85 16.18
C MET A 1 6.70 -10.56 15.47
N ARG A 2 7.69 -9.79 15.01
CA ARG A 2 7.54 -8.43 14.44
C ARG A 2 7.98 -8.46 12.96
N ASP A 3 7.64 -9.54 12.25
CA ASP A 3 8.29 -9.90 10.98
C ASP A 3 7.27 -10.33 9.93
N GLY A 4 6.16 -9.59 9.82
CA GLY A 4 5.35 -9.64 8.59
C GLY A 4 6.07 -8.87 7.46
N PRO A 5 5.65 -8.99 6.20
CA PRO A 5 6.25 -8.27 5.07
C PRO A 5 6.30 -6.73 5.22
N ASN A 6 5.60 -6.20 6.24
CA ASN A 6 5.58 -4.78 6.57
C ASN A 6 6.61 -4.36 7.65
N GLY A 7 7.49 -5.26 8.11
CA GLY A 7 8.54 -4.97 9.10
C GLY A 7 7.96 -4.51 10.45
N ASP A 8 8.45 -3.38 10.97
CA ASP A 8 7.98 -2.77 12.22
C ASP A 8 6.53 -2.25 12.18
N LEU A 9 5.90 -2.24 10.99
CA LEU A 9 4.51 -1.83 10.84
C LEU A 9 3.58 -2.91 11.38
N THR A 10 2.92 -2.60 12.49
CA THR A 10 1.89 -3.47 13.08
C THR A 10 0.67 -3.59 12.17
N LEU A 11 -0.06 -4.70 12.26
CA LEU A 11 -1.29 -4.93 11.50
C LEU A 11 -2.32 -3.80 11.70
N SER A 12 -2.44 -3.27 12.92
CA SER A 12 -3.34 -2.16 13.22
C SER A 12 -2.95 -0.88 12.45
N HIS A 13 -1.66 -0.55 12.42
CA HIS A 13 -1.17 0.58 11.62
C HIS A 13 -1.33 0.33 10.12
N ALA A 14 -1.09 -0.89 9.64
CA ALA A 14 -1.29 -1.24 8.24
C ALA A 14 -2.76 -1.08 7.82
N ARG A 15 -3.72 -1.51 8.65
CA ARG A 15 -5.16 -1.32 8.40
C ARG A 15 -5.56 0.15 8.36
N LEU A 16 -5.05 0.95 9.30
CA LEU A 16 -5.32 2.38 9.36
C LEU A 16 -4.72 3.09 8.13
N ASN A 17 -3.48 2.78 7.78
CA ASN A 17 -2.85 3.31 6.57
C ASN A 17 -3.64 2.92 5.32
N PHE A 18 -4.10 1.67 5.21
CA PHE A 18 -4.91 1.23 4.08
C PHE A 18 -6.26 1.96 4.01
N ALA A 19 -6.91 2.22 5.14
CA ALA A 19 -8.17 2.96 5.16
C ALA A 19 -8.00 4.43 4.73
N ILE A 20 -6.88 5.06 5.07
CA ILE A 20 -6.62 6.48 4.74
C ILE A 20 -6.06 6.62 3.33
N TYR A 21 -5.19 5.71 2.91
CA TYR A 21 -4.36 5.85 1.72
C TYR A 21 -4.56 4.76 0.66
N GLY A 22 -5.21 3.65 1.00
CA GLY A 22 -5.27 2.45 0.16
C GLY A 22 -3.95 1.66 0.20
N ALA A 23 -3.69 0.86 -0.84
CA ALA A 23 -2.48 0.05 -0.94
C ALA A 23 -1.18 0.89 -1.07
N CYS A 24 -1.27 2.19 -1.29
CA CYS A 24 -0.12 3.07 -1.52
C CYS A 24 -0.41 4.50 -1.01
N HIS A 25 0.57 5.12 -0.32
CA HIS A 25 0.45 6.50 0.15
C HIS A 25 0.26 7.48 -1.03
N PRO A 26 -0.65 8.49 -0.96
CA PRO A 26 -0.94 9.43 -2.06
C PRO A 26 0.29 10.08 -2.67
N ARG A 27 1.29 10.42 -1.84
CA ARG A 27 2.59 10.96 -2.28
C ARG A 27 3.30 10.15 -3.38
N TYR A 28 3.00 8.86 -3.49
CA TYR A 28 3.60 7.98 -4.48
C TYR A 28 2.66 7.69 -5.65
N GLN A 29 1.38 8.08 -5.60
CA GLN A 29 0.44 7.81 -6.68
C GLN A 29 0.92 8.42 -8.00
N ASP A 30 1.49 9.63 -7.97
CA ASP A 30 2.04 10.30 -9.14
C ASP A 30 3.40 9.74 -9.60
N THR A 31 4.08 8.99 -8.72
CA THR A 31 5.37 8.32 -9.04
C THR A 31 5.16 6.92 -9.60
N VAL A 32 3.99 6.32 -9.35
CA VAL A 32 3.65 4.98 -9.82
C VAL A 32 3.16 5.09 -11.26
N ARG A 33 3.74 4.29 -12.16
CA ARG A 33 3.26 4.23 -13.54
C ARG A 33 1.77 3.84 -13.59
N PRO A 34 1.00 4.32 -14.57
CA PRO A 34 -0.36 3.84 -14.75
C PRO A 34 -0.39 2.31 -15.00
N PRO A 35 -1.49 1.63 -14.61
CA PRO A 35 -1.69 0.23 -14.94
C PRO A 35 -1.79 0.06 -16.46
N ARG A 36 -1.23 -1.03 -16.97
CA ARG A 36 -1.39 -1.42 -18.38
C ARG A 36 -2.80 -2.00 -18.58
N PRO A 37 -3.35 -1.94 -19.80
CA PRO A 37 -4.63 -2.55 -20.11
C PRO A 37 -4.73 -4.03 -19.71
N ASP A 38 -3.61 -4.77 -19.81
CA ASP A 38 -3.53 -6.20 -19.50
C ASP A 38 -3.46 -6.49 -17.97
N GLU A 39 -3.30 -5.45 -17.15
CA GLU A 39 -3.19 -5.54 -15.68
C GLU A 39 -4.52 -5.18 -14.98
N LEU A 40 -5.56 -4.82 -15.74
CA LEU A 40 -6.89 -4.53 -15.23
C LEU A 40 -7.72 -5.82 -15.14
N PRO A 41 -8.59 -5.97 -14.11
CA PRO A 41 -9.44 -7.14 -13.92
C PRO A 41 -10.54 -7.30 -14.97
#